data_AF-A0A382PUS7-F1
#
_entry.id   AF-A0A382PUS7-F1
#
_cell.length_a   1.000
_cell.length_b   1.000
_cell.length_c   1.000
_cell.angle_alpha   90.00
_cell.angle_beta   90.00
_cell.angle_gamma   90.00
#
_symmetry.space_group_name_H-M   'P 1'
#
loop_
_entity.id
_entity.type
_entity.pdbx_description
1 polymer ?
#
loop_
_entity_poly.entity_id
_entity_poly.type
_entity_poly.pdbx_seq_one_letter_code
_entity_poly.pdbx_strand_id
1 'polypeptide(L)' 'LPSLFSGIKVSSVSSVIGAVVAEWIGSKAGLGWIMKVSGPLFQTDRVFASILLLSIFASILFYVVKLLEINLSKINKGV' A
#
# COMPACT_ATOMS: atom_id res chain seq x y z
N LEU A 1 -8.52 -7.61 -23.60
CA LEU A 1 -7.62 -8.23 -22.59
C LEU A 1 -6.56 -7.28 -21.99
N PRO A 2 -6.03 -6.23 -22.66
CA PRO A 2 -5.11 -5.27 -22.02
C PRO A 2 -5.74 -4.41 -20.91
N SER A 3 -7.06 -4.16 -21.01
CA SER A 3 -7.80 -3.30 -20.07
C SER A 3 -7.96 -3.91 -18.68
N LEU A 4 -8.12 -5.24 -18.56
CA LEU A 4 -8.21 -5.93 -17.27
C LEU A 4 -6.91 -5.79 -16.46
N PHE A 5 -5.74 -5.91 -17.11
CA PHE A 5 -4.44 -5.71 -16.47
C PHE A 5 -4.20 -4.27 -16.02
N SER A 6 -4.65 -3.29 -16.82
CA SER A 6 -4.63 -1.88 -16.41
C SER A 6 -5.52 -1.62 -15.18
N GLY A 7 -6.70 -2.26 -15.13
CA GLY A 7 -7.60 -2.19 -13.98
C GLY A 7 -7.01 -2.78 -12.69
N ILE A 8 -6.31 -3.92 -12.78
CA ILE A 8 -5.60 -4.52 -11.64
C ILE A 8 -4.45 -3.62 -11.15
N LYS A 9 -3.73 -2.98 -12.07
CA LYS A 9 -2.66 -2.03 -11.71
C LYS A 9 -3.19 -0.84 -10.90
N VAL A 10 -4.27 -0.20 -11.37
CA VAL A 10 -4.84 0.97 -10.70
C VAL A 10 -5.43 0.57 -9.34
N SER A 11 -6.21 -0.52 -9.28
CA SER A 11 -6.83 -0.98 -8.03
C SER A 11 -5.82 -1.42 -6.96
N SER A 12 -4.64 -1.91 -7.37
CA SER A 12 -3.56 -2.26 -6.44
C SER A 12 -3.00 -1.05 -5.70
N VAL A 13 -2.83 0.10 -6.38
CA VAL A 13 -2.40 1.35 -5.73
C VAL A 13 -3.49 1.87 -4.80
N SER A 14 -4.76 1.79 -5.22
CA SER A 14 -5.92 2.19 -4.41
C SER A 14 -6.07 1.34 -3.14
N SER A 15 -5.69 0.05 -3.20
CA SER A 15 -5.78 -0.87 -2.07
C SER A 15 -4.90 -0.45 -0.91
N VAL A 16 -3.71 0.11 -1.18
CA VAL A 16 -2.82 0.64 -0.12
C VAL A 16 -3.50 1.78 0.63
N ILE A 17 -4.10 2.73 -0.08
CA ILE A 17 -4.84 3.85 0.53
C ILE A 17 -6.02 3.32 1.33
N GLY A 18 -6.78 2.37 0.78
CA GLY A 18 -7.90 1.71 1.47
C GLY A 18 -7.49 1.00 2.75
N ALA A 19 -6.34 0.32 2.76
CA ALA A 19 -5.80 -0.35 3.95
C ALA A 19 -5.45 0.66 5.06
N VAL A 20 -4.81 1.78 4.71
CA VAL A 20 -4.46 2.83 5.68
C VAL A 20 -5.72 3.49 6.27
N VAL A 21 -6.72 3.78 5.43
CA VAL A 21 -8.00 4.34 5.90
C VAL A 21 -8.76 3.33 6.77
N ALA A 22 -8.74 2.05 6.43
CA ALA A 22 -9.33 0.99 7.26
C ALA A 22 -8.64 0.90 8.64
N GLU A 23 -7.31 1.03 8.70
CA GLU A 23 -6.57 1.10 9.96
C GLU A 23 -7.01 2.29 10.83
N TRP A 24 -7.37 3.44 10.24
CA TRP A 24 -7.81 4.62 10.98
C TRP A 24 -9.19 4.50 11.63
N ILE A 25 -10.09 3.69 11.05
CA ILE A 25 -11.50 3.62 11.44
C ILE A 25 -11.72 2.59 12.55
N GLY A 26 -11.04 1.44 12.49
CA GLY A 26 -11.34 0.32 13.37
C GLY A 26 -10.16 -0.28 14.12
N SER A 27 -8.92 0.04 13.74
CA SER A 27 -7.76 -0.57 14.39
C SER A 27 -7.41 0.12 15.70
N LYS A 28 -6.99 -0.66 16.69
CA LYS A 28 -6.40 -0.18 17.94
C LYS A 28 -4.87 -0.32 17.96
N ALA A 29 -4.28 -0.71 16.84
CA ALA A 29 -2.86 -0.93 16.63
C ALA A 29 -2.48 -0.76 15.15
N GLY A 30 -1.21 -0.63 14.82
CA GLY A 30 -0.74 -0.47 13.44
C GLY A 30 -0.24 0.93 13.12
N LEU A 31 0.44 1.08 11.97
CA LEU A 31 1.17 2.30 11.63
C LEU A 31 0.22 3.49 11.38
N GLY A 32 -0.93 3.26 10.74
CA GLY A 32 -1.95 4.29 10.58
C GLY A 32 -2.54 4.74 11.90
N TRP A 33 -2.74 3.81 12.84
CA TRP A 33 -3.22 4.12 14.20
C TRP A 33 -2.19 4.89 15.02
N ILE A 34 -0.91 4.48 14.98
CA ILE A 34 0.19 5.19 15.66
C ILE A 34 0.30 6.62 15.14
N MET A 35 0.19 6.83 13.83
CA MET A 35 0.24 8.16 13.24
C MET A 35 -0.95 9.03 13.70
N LYS A 36 -2.16 8.46 13.74
CA LYS A 36 -3.38 9.13 14.20
C LYS A 36 -3.29 9.53 15.67
N VAL A 37 -2.75 8.67 16.53
CA VAL A 37 -2.65 8.95 17.97
C VAL A 37 -1.45 9.84 18.31
N SER A 38 -0.34 9.73 17.57
CA SER A 38 0.89 10.48 17.85
C SER A 38 0.84 11.92 17.34
N GLY A 39 0.02 12.21 16.32
CA GLY A 39 -0.23 13.55 15.80
C GLY A 39 -0.68 14.56 16.88
N PRO A 40 -1.79 14.33 17.60
CA PRO A 40 -2.24 15.23 18.67
C PRO A 40 -1.33 15.24 19.90
N LEU A 41 -0.46 14.24 20.07
CA LEU A 41 0.55 14.20 21.13
C LEU A 41 1.83 14.99 20.78
N PHE A 42 1.88 15.65 19.61
CA PHE A 42 3.07 16.33 19.07
C PHE A 42 4.31 15.44 19.00
N GLN A 43 4.13 14.12 18.93
CA GLN A 43 5.20 13.14 18.80
C GLN A 43 5.58 12.98 17.32
N THR A 44 6.15 14.05 16.75
CA THR A 44 6.53 14.11 15.33
C THR A 44 7.51 13.01 14.95
N ASP A 45 8.40 12.61 15.84
CA ASP A 45 9.35 11.50 15.63
C ASP A 45 8.62 10.19 15.26
N ARG A 46 7.54 9.88 15.98
CA ARG A 46 6.74 8.66 15.73
C ARG A 46 5.91 8.77 14.47
N VAL A 47 5.42 9.96 14.15
CA VAL A 47 4.70 10.25 12.91
C VAL A 47 5.62 10.03 11.71
N PHE A 48 6.83 10.62 11.72
CA PHE A 48 7.81 10.45 10.65
C PHE A 48 8.30 9.01 10.51
N ALA A 49 8.59 8.32 11.63
CA ALA A 49 8.94 6.90 11.60
C ALA A 49 7.83 6.05 10.99
N SER A 50 6.57 6.34 11.31
CA SER A 50 5.41 5.64 10.74
C SER A 50 5.28 5.92 9.24
N ILE A 51 5.41 7.18 8.80
CA ILE A 51 5.37 7.56 7.38
C ILE A 51 6.44 6.83 6.58
N LEU A 52 7.68 6.75 7.09
CA LEU A 52 8.76 6.02 6.44
C LEU A 52 8.44 4.54 6.30
N LEU A 53 7.98 3.89 7.38
CA LEU A 53 7.58 2.49 7.35
C LEU A 53 6.41 2.23 6.41
N LEU A 54 5.38 3.09 6.43
CA LEU A 54 4.26 3.04 5.49
C LEU A 54 4.73 3.18 4.04
N SER A 55 5.66 4.09 3.77
CA SER A 55 6.21 4.32 2.42
C SER A 55 7.00 3.11 1.92
N ILE A 56 7.76 2.47 2.79
CA ILE A 56 8.47 1.21 2.49
C ILE A 56 7.45 0.10 2.22
N PHE A 57 6.43 -0.05 3.07
CA PHE A 57 5.41 -1.09 2.91
C PHE A 57 4.62 -0.91 1.62
N ALA A 58 4.21 0.33 1.31
CA ALA A 58 3.56 0.69 0.06
C ALA A 58 4.45 0.38 -1.15
N SER A 59 5.75 0.69 -1.06
CA SER A 59 6.73 0.39 -2.13
C SER A 59 6.91 -1.12 -2.34
N ILE A 60 6.99 -1.91 -1.27
CA ILE A 60 7.07 -3.37 -1.33
C ILE A 60 5.81 -3.92 -2.00
N LEU A 61 4.63 -3.47 -1.56
CA LEU A 61 3.36 -3.95 -2.09
C LEU A 61 3.20 -3.60 -3.58
N PHE A 62 3.61 -2.39 -3.96
CA PHE A 62 3.70 -1.97 -5.35
C PHE A 62 4.67 -2.85 -6.16
N TYR A 63 5.83 -3.18 -5.60
CA TYR A 63 6.82 -4.04 -6.26
C TYR A 63 6.32 -5.47 -6.44
N VAL A 64 5.64 -6.03 -5.43
CA VAL A 64 5.00 -7.36 -5.50
C VAL A 64 3.96 -7.38 -6.62
N VAL A 65 3.10 -6.37 -6.68
CA VAL A 65 2.09 -6.25 -7.75
C VAL A 65 2.76 -6.12 -9.12
N LYS A 66 3.82 -5.32 -9.24
CA LYS A 66 4.59 -5.18 -10.48
C LYS A 66 5.22 -6.49 -10.92
N LEU A 67 5.78 -7.27 -9.99
CA LEU A 67 6.33 -8.60 -10.28
C LEU A 67 5.26 -9.57 -10.77
N LEU A 68 4.08 -9.57 -10.14
CA LEU A 68 2.94 -10.37 -10.57
C LEU A 68 2.51 -9.99 -12.00
N GLU A 69 2.45 -8.69 -12.32
CA GLU A 69 2.16 -8.20 -13.68
C GLU A 69 3.20 -8.71 -14.70
N ILE A 70 4.49 -8.61 -14.38
CA ILE A 70 5.57 -9.05 -15.28
C ILE A 70 5.52 -10.56 -15.53
N ASN A 71 5.32 -11.36 -14.47
CA ASN A 71 5.26 -12.82 -14.59
C ASN A 71 4.03 -13.27 -15.41
N LEU A 72 2.86 -12.64 -15.20
CA LEU A 72 1.66 -12.91 -16.00
C LEU A 72 1.80 -12.44 -17.46
N SER A 73 2.43 -11.28 -17.69
CA SER A 73 2.67 -10.78 -19.05
C SER A 73 3.60 -11.70 -19.85
N LYS A 74 4.61 -12.31 -19.19
CA LYS A 74 5.48 -13.31 -19.82
C LYS A 74 4.74 -14.59 -20.22
N ILE A 75 3.79 -15.05 -19.40
CA ILE A 75 2.98 -16.24 -19.70
C ILE A 75 2.11 -16.03 -20.96
N ASN A 76 1.60 -14.82 -21.19
CA ASN A 76 0.72 -14.53 -22.33
C ASN A 76 1.46 -14.27 -23.67
N LYS A 77 2.80 -14.29 -23.70
CA LYS A 77 3.60 -14.17 -24.94
C LYS A 77 4.20 -15.50 -25.41
N GLY A 78 3.91 -16.61 -24.71
CA GLY A 78 4.40 -17.95 -25.01
C GLY A 78 3.41 -18.87 -25.71
N VAL A 79 2.29 -18.35 -26.22
CA VAL A 79 1.29 -19.07 -27.04
C VAL A 79 1.03 -18.28 -28.31
#